data_AF-A0A374VZM9-F1
#
_entry.id   AF-A0A374VZM9-F1
#
_cell.length_a   1.000
_cell.length_b   1.000
_cell.length_c   1.000
_cell.angle_alpha   90.00
_cell.angle_beta   90.00
_cell.angle_gamma   90.00
#
_symmetry.space_group_name_H-M   'P 1'
#
loop_
_entity.id
_entity.type
_entity.pdbx_description
1 polymer ?
#
loop_
_entity_poly.entity_id
_entity_poly.type
_entity_poly.pdbx_seq_one_letter_code
_entity_poly.pdbx_strand_id
1 'polypeptide(L)'
;MKTETTSGGMGKLVLRLILSILLVFSLLGTVGCAVGISVLHSPSQLIAQMHKQNAGQKVYDSLQTRFTTDYNTTAVPANVYMDAISVDWLEQCMEQKLTALYGADSDLLDFSALESSITDYFEKYAEENHYVKDDTYNEKLQETIDNGEKIISDATDLLRKDTLQKAGYLSKLEKLRTLTFAGAGVCGVLTVLLLVLLRNSYWIGTGCFGAGALLTVGAGVVFGTGVIHRFVLKEAAVYAVVTGTMTALTTAVLVAGIVLLAIGVVLLVRRVRRVAADPTPQFQL
;
A
#
# COMPACT_ATOMS: atom_id res chain seq x y z
N MET A 1 -53.26 -27.67 31.97
CA MET A 1 -52.92 -27.10 30.65
C MET A 1 -52.03 -25.88 30.91
N LYS A 2 -50.71 -26.06 30.92
CA LYS A 2 -49.72 -24.99 31.08
C LYS A 2 -49.17 -24.68 29.70
N THR A 3 -49.48 -23.51 29.18
CA THR A 3 -48.88 -22.94 27.99
C THR A 3 -47.44 -22.54 28.31
N GLU A 4 -46.51 -23.48 28.13
CA GLU A 4 -45.10 -23.15 28.11
C GLU A 4 -44.76 -22.36 26.85
N THR A 5 -43.99 -21.32 27.05
CA THR A 5 -43.75 -20.21 26.15
C THR A 5 -42.70 -20.57 25.12
N THR A 6 -43.12 -21.04 23.94
CA THR A 6 -42.28 -21.27 22.74
C THR A 6 -41.57 -19.99 22.24
N SER A 7 -41.91 -18.81 22.79
CA SER A 7 -41.34 -17.51 22.45
C SER A 7 -39.89 -17.31 22.94
N GLY A 8 -39.51 -17.89 24.09
CA GLY A 8 -38.20 -17.63 24.71
C GLY A 8 -37.00 -18.27 24.00
N GLY A 9 -37.17 -19.46 23.41
CA GLY A 9 -36.10 -20.17 22.68
C GLY A 9 -35.85 -19.59 21.29
N MET A 10 -36.93 -19.26 20.57
CA MET A 10 -36.85 -18.65 19.24
C MET A 10 -36.20 -17.26 19.29
N GLY A 11 -36.53 -16.43 20.29
CA GLY A 11 -35.89 -15.12 20.49
C GLY A 11 -34.38 -15.21 20.75
N LYS A 12 -33.94 -16.21 21.54
CA LYS A 12 -32.50 -16.45 21.78
C LYS A 12 -31.76 -16.93 20.53
N LEU A 13 -32.40 -17.75 19.69
CA LEU A 13 -31.82 -18.22 18.42
C LEU A 13 -31.69 -17.08 17.41
N VAL A 14 -32.73 -16.26 17.25
CA VAL A 14 -32.71 -15.09 16.37
C VAL A 14 -31.64 -14.09 16.82
N LEU A 15 -31.53 -13.83 18.12
CA LEU A 15 -30.47 -12.97 18.68
C LEU A 15 -29.06 -13.48 18.34
N ARG A 16 -28.82 -14.80 18.51
CA ARG A 16 -27.52 -15.42 18.20
C ARG A 16 -27.19 -15.40 16.71
N LEU A 17 -28.20 -15.55 15.85
CA LEU A 17 -28.06 -15.41 14.41
C LEU A 17 -27.65 -13.98 14.03
N ILE A 18 -28.32 -12.97 14.58
CA ILE A 18 -27.99 -11.56 14.38
C ILE A 18 -26.56 -11.26 14.86
N LEU A 19 -26.19 -11.76 16.04
CA LEU A 19 -24.82 -11.64 16.58
C LEU A 19 -23.77 -12.30 15.69
N SER A 20 -24.08 -13.46 15.10
CA SER A 20 -23.19 -14.15 14.16
C SER A 20 -23.03 -13.38 12.86
N ILE A 21 -24.08 -12.74 12.35
CA ILE A 21 -24.00 -11.89 11.15
C ILE A 21 -23.17 -10.63 11.45
N LEU A 22 -23.41 -10.00 12.60
CA LEU A 22 -22.59 -8.88 13.08
C LEU A 22 -21.10 -9.26 13.22
N LEU A 23 -20.81 -10.47 13.69
CA LEU A 23 -19.44 -10.98 13.79
C LEU A 23 -18.76 -11.04 12.41
N VAL A 24 -19.48 -11.46 11.37
CA VAL A 24 -18.96 -11.51 10.00
C VAL A 24 -18.53 -10.12 9.53
N PHE A 25 -19.40 -9.11 9.68
CA PHE A 25 -19.08 -7.73 9.31
C PHE A 25 -17.96 -7.13 10.15
N SER A 26 -17.92 -7.45 11.45
CA SER A 26 -16.86 -6.99 12.35
C SER A 26 -15.51 -7.59 11.98
N LEU A 27 -15.45 -8.88 11.59
CA LEU A 27 -14.23 -9.54 11.12
C LEU A 27 -13.76 -9.02 9.76
N LEU A 28 -14.69 -8.77 8.84
CA LEU A 28 -14.40 -8.10 7.57
C LEU A 28 -13.79 -6.71 7.81
N GLY A 29 -14.39 -5.95 8.74
CA GLY A 29 -13.91 -4.63 9.15
C GLY A 29 -12.53 -4.68 9.79
N THR A 30 -12.26 -5.62 10.72
CA THR A 30 -10.94 -5.72 11.35
C THR A 30 -9.84 -6.09 10.36
N VAL A 31 -10.08 -7.07 9.47
CA VAL A 31 -9.09 -7.46 8.46
C VAL A 31 -8.87 -6.31 7.46
N GLY A 32 -9.95 -5.68 6.99
CA GLY A 32 -9.86 -4.54 6.08
C GLY A 32 -9.12 -3.35 6.68
N CYS A 33 -9.40 -3.00 7.93
CA CYS A 33 -8.71 -1.92 8.62
C CYS A 33 -7.26 -2.29 8.96
N ALA A 34 -6.95 -3.54 9.33
CA ALA A 34 -5.58 -3.97 9.61
C ALA A 34 -4.68 -3.87 8.36
N VAL A 35 -5.19 -4.34 7.22
CA VAL A 35 -4.51 -4.23 5.92
C VAL A 35 -4.43 -2.77 5.47
N GLY A 36 -5.47 -1.97 5.72
CA GLY A 36 -5.44 -0.53 5.46
C GLY A 36 -4.38 0.21 6.30
N ILE A 37 -4.25 -0.13 7.58
CA ILE A 37 -3.27 0.48 8.48
C ILE A 37 -1.85 0.18 8.03
N SER A 38 -1.55 -1.06 7.62
CA SER A 38 -0.19 -1.43 7.19
C SER A 38 0.31 -0.65 5.98
N VAL A 39 -0.59 -0.14 5.14
CA VAL A 39 -0.26 0.70 3.98
C VAL A 39 -0.30 2.17 4.33
N LEU A 40 -1.32 2.60 5.07
CA LEU A 40 -1.60 4.03 5.31
C LEU A 40 -0.75 4.63 6.44
N HIS A 41 -0.16 3.81 7.32
CA HIS A 41 0.61 4.28 8.46
C HIS A 41 2.09 3.95 8.41
N SER A 42 2.53 3.03 7.55
CA SER A 42 3.95 2.69 7.42
C SER A 42 4.42 2.71 5.96
N PRO A 43 5.54 3.42 5.66
CA PRO A 43 6.13 3.39 4.32
C PRO A 43 6.79 2.04 4.01
N SER A 44 7.07 1.21 5.02
CA SER A 44 7.83 -0.04 4.90
C SER A 44 7.29 -1.01 3.85
N GLN A 45 5.96 -1.10 3.68
CA GLN A 45 5.39 -1.97 2.65
C GLN A 45 5.66 -1.43 1.24
N LEU A 46 5.54 -0.11 1.03
CA LEU A 46 5.85 0.53 -0.26
C LEU A 46 7.35 0.49 -0.54
N ILE A 47 8.20 0.73 0.47
CA ILE A 47 9.65 0.61 0.36
C ILE A 47 10.06 -0.82 0.00
N ALA A 48 9.50 -1.82 0.67
CA ALA A 48 9.78 -3.23 0.35
C ALA A 48 9.34 -3.61 -1.06
N GLN A 49 8.22 -3.06 -1.56
CA GLN A 49 7.80 -3.28 -2.95
C GLN A 49 8.69 -2.52 -3.95
N MET A 50 9.15 -1.32 -3.62
CA MET A 50 10.09 -0.55 -4.42
C MET A 50 11.38 -1.34 -4.67
N HIS A 51 11.98 -1.88 -3.62
CA HIS A 51 13.14 -2.76 -3.69
C HIS A 51 12.86 -4.03 -4.48
N LYS A 52 11.77 -4.74 -4.15
CA LYS A 52 11.42 -6.00 -4.81
C LYS A 52 11.18 -5.85 -6.32
N GLN A 53 10.74 -4.66 -6.75
CA GLN A 53 10.41 -4.37 -8.14
C GLN A 53 11.56 -3.70 -8.92
N ASN A 54 12.74 -3.55 -8.30
CA ASN A 54 13.90 -2.83 -8.84
C ASN A 54 13.50 -1.45 -9.40
N ALA A 55 12.74 -0.70 -8.61
CA ALA A 55 12.27 0.62 -9.02
C ALA A 55 13.44 1.58 -9.29
N GLY A 56 14.53 1.49 -8.53
CA GLY A 56 15.74 2.30 -8.73
C GLY A 56 16.32 2.12 -10.12
N GLN A 57 16.50 0.86 -10.54
CA GLN A 57 16.98 0.55 -11.89
C GLN A 57 16.02 1.07 -12.97
N LYS A 58 14.71 0.92 -12.79
CA LYS A 58 13.72 1.41 -13.77
C LYS A 58 13.72 2.93 -13.89
N VAL A 59 13.94 3.65 -12.79
CA VAL A 59 14.10 5.11 -12.80
C VAL A 59 15.40 5.49 -13.49
N TYR A 60 16.51 4.80 -13.17
CA TYR A 60 17.80 5.01 -13.83
C TYR A 60 17.73 4.82 -15.34
N ASP A 61 17.16 3.71 -15.82
CA ASP A 61 16.99 3.43 -17.25
C ASP A 61 16.10 4.45 -17.96
N SER A 62 15.05 4.92 -17.26
CA SER A 62 14.15 5.96 -17.76
C SER A 62 14.87 7.32 -17.86
N LEU A 63 15.68 7.68 -16.86
CA LEU A 63 16.49 8.90 -16.86
C LEU A 63 17.54 8.86 -17.97
N GLN A 64 18.26 7.75 -18.12
CA GLN A 64 19.22 7.54 -19.21
C GLN A 64 18.58 7.78 -20.57
N THR A 65 17.41 7.17 -20.80
CA THR A 65 16.68 7.31 -22.06
C THR A 65 16.26 8.77 -22.29
N ARG A 66 15.77 9.44 -21.26
CA ARG A 66 15.34 10.84 -21.31
C ARG A 66 16.50 11.78 -21.63
N PHE A 67 17.59 11.73 -20.87
CA PHE A 67 18.76 12.59 -21.11
C PHE A 67 19.44 12.30 -22.45
N THR A 68 19.43 11.05 -22.92
CA THR A 68 19.92 10.70 -24.26
C THR A 68 19.05 11.32 -25.36
N THR A 69 17.73 11.40 -25.14
CA THR A 69 16.80 12.01 -26.09
C THR A 69 16.91 13.54 -26.07
N ASP A 70 17.03 14.11 -24.87
CA ASP A 70 17.13 15.55 -24.63
C ASP A 70 18.45 16.13 -25.14
N TYR A 71 19.49 15.31 -25.38
CA TYR A 71 20.71 15.75 -26.06
C TYR A 71 20.43 16.53 -27.36
N ASN A 72 19.40 16.14 -28.11
CA ASN A 72 19.04 16.81 -29.36
C ASN A 72 18.57 18.26 -29.18
N THR A 73 18.14 18.64 -27.97
CA THR A 73 17.64 19.97 -27.64
C THR A 73 18.57 20.73 -26.70
N THR A 74 19.28 20.06 -25.80
CA THR A 74 20.16 20.69 -24.80
C THR A 74 21.64 20.71 -25.20
N ALA A 75 22.08 19.83 -26.10
CA ALA A 75 23.49 19.59 -26.43
C ALA A 75 24.37 19.21 -25.22
N VAL A 76 23.78 18.86 -24.08
CA VAL A 76 24.50 18.32 -22.92
C VAL A 76 24.42 16.80 -22.98
N PRO A 77 25.56 16.09 -23.10
CA PRO A 77 25.54 14.63 -23.24
C PRO A 77 25.07 13.97 -21.95
N ALA A 78 24.35 12.85 -22.09
CA ALA A 78 23.66 12.20 -20.98
C ALA A 78 24.60 11.78 -19.84
N ASN A 79 25.86 11.45 -20.13
CA ASN A 79 26.85 11.06 -19.14
C ASN A 79 27.12 12.16 -18.10
N VAL A 80 27.00 13.44 -18.46
CA VAL A 80 27.15 14.57 -17.52
C VAL A 80 26.15 14.46 -16.37
N TYR A 81 24.92 14.02 -16.66
CA TYR A 81 23.92 13.77 -15.63
C TYR A 81 24.06 12.37 -15.00
N MET A 82 24.27 11.36 -15.83
CA MET A 82 24.17 9.95 -15.43
C MET A 82 25.40 9.44 -14.67
N ASP A 83 26.57 10.05 -14.84
CA ASP A 83 27.79 9.72 -14.06
C ASP A 83 27.74 10.28 -12.63
N ALA A 84 26.92 11.32 -12.41
CA ALA A 84 26.74 11.97 -11.11
C ALA A 84 25.70 11.29 -10.22
N ILE A 85 24.91 10.36 -10.78
CA ILE A 85 23.84 9.65 -10.08
C ILE A 85 24.08 8.13 -10.11
N SER A 86 23.71 7.45 -9.03
CA SER A 86 23.75 5.99 -8.94
C SER A 86 22.38 5.43 -8.64
N VAL A 87 22.18 4.14 -8.93
CA VAL A 87 20.95 3.42 -8.57
C VAL A 87 20.70 3.49 -7.06
N ASP A 88 21.74 3.28 -6.25
CA ASP A 88 21.66 3.32 -4.79
C ASP A 88 21.24 4.71 -4.28
N TRP A 89 21.81 5.78 -4.85
CA TRP A 89 21.43 7.15 -4.50
C TRP A 89 19.98 7.44 -4.90
N LEU A 90 19.54 7.02 -6.10
CA LEU A 90 18.16 7.17 -6.54
C LEU A 90 17.19 6.43 -5.60
N GLU A 91 17.55 5.24 -5.14
CA GLU A 91 16.76 4.48 -4.16
C GLU A 91 16.65 5.21 -2.82
N GLN A 92 17.74 5.80 -2.31
CA GLN A 92 17.70 6.63 -1.11
C GLN A 92 16.80 7.85 -1.30
N CYS A 93 16.88 8.54 -2.44
CA CYS A 93 16.01 9.68 -2.75
C CYS A 93 14.52 9.26 -2.74
N MET A 94 14.21 8.12 -3.37
CA MET A 94 12.84 7.60 -3.40
C MET A 94 12.37 7.19 -1.99
N GLU A 95 13.21 6.57 -1.17
CA GLU A 95 12.90 6.22 0.22
C GLU A 95 12.62 7.45 1.07
N GLN A 96 13.46 8.48 0.96
CA GLN A 96 13.28 9.75 1.68
C GLN A 96 11.97 10.43 1.29
N LYS A 97 11.71 10.56 -0.02
CA LYS A 97 10.44 11.15 -0.51
C LYS A 97 9.22 10.35 -0.07
N LEU A 98 9.31 9.03 -0.12
CA LEU A 98 8.25 8.14 0.33
C LEU A 98 8.02 8.25 1.83
N THR A 99 9.08 8.31 2.64
CA THR A 99 8.99 8.43 4.10
C THR A 99 8.44 9.80 4.52
N ALA A 100 8.77 10.84 3.76
CA ALA A 100 8.23 12.19 3.93
C ALA A 100 6.71 12.29 3.66
N LEU A 101 6.14 11.38 2.86
CA LEU A 101 4.68 11.30 2.71
C LEU A 101 3.97 10.85 3.99
N TYR A 102 4.67 10.18 4.89
CA TYR A 102 4.12 9.69 6.16
C TYR A 102 4.33 10.67 7.33
N GLY A 103 4.97 11.82 7.09
CA GLY A 103 5.20 12.86 8.08
C GLY A 103 6.58 12.81 8.75
N ALA A 104 7.54 12.07 8.17
CA ALA A 104 8.94 12.24 8.53
C ALA A 104 9.51 13.53 7.91
N ASP A 105 10.46 14.15 8.58
CA ASP A 105 11.27 15.21 7.98
C ASP A 105 12.02 14.62 6.79
N SER A 106 11.80 15.19 5.59
CA SER A 106 12.68 14.97 4.46
C SER A 106 13.83 15.95 4.56
N ASP A 107 15.05 15.42 4.64
CA ASP A 107 16.21 16.22 4.28
C ASP A 107 16.12 16.64 2.81
N LEU A 108 16.68 17.82 2.50
CA LEU A 108 16.88 18.26 1.13
C LEU A 108 17.77 17.25 0.42
N LEU A 109 17.36 16.83 -0.78
CA LEU A 109 18.17 15.96 -1.62
C LEU A 109 19.49 16.67 -1.93
N ASP A 110 20.60 15.98 -1.71
CA ASP A 110 21.92 16.50 -2.03
C ASP A 110 22.21 16.27 -3.51
N PHE A 111 22.17 17.36 -4.29
CA PHE A 111 22.50 17.38 -5.72
C PHE A 111 23.93 17.88 -5.99
N SER A 112 24.77 18.07 -4.97
CA SER A 112 26.12 18.66 -5.12
C SER A 112 26.98 17.93 -6.17
N ALA A 113 26.86 16.60 -6.26
CA ALA A 113 27.59 15.80 -7.26
C ALA A 113 27.12 16.11 -8.70
N LEU A 114 25.82 16.33 -8.88
CA LEU A 114 25.22 16.69 -10.16
C LEU A 114 25.60 18.12 -10.56
N GLU A 115 25.48 19.06 -9.62
CA GLU A 115 25.90 20.46 -9.80
C GLU A 115 27.38 20.52 -10.23
N SER A 116 28.26 19.77 -9.55
CA SER A 116 29.69 19.70 -9.86
C SER A 116 29.93 19.13 -11.27
N SER A 117 29.25 18.04 -11.63
CA SER A 117 29.42 17.40 -12.94
C SER A 117 29.01 18.31 -14.11
N ILE A 118 27.88 19.01 -13.96
CA ILE A 118 27.40 19.97 -14.97
C ILE A 118 28.34 21.17 -15.05
N THR A 119 28.78 21.69 -13.90
CA THR A 119 29.73 22.81 -13.83
C THR A 119 31.03 22.45 -14.53
N ASP A 120 31.63 21.31 -14.20
CA ASP A 120 32.87 20.83 -14.83
C ASP A 120 32.76 20.69 -16.35
N TYR A 121 31.59 20.26 -16.86
CA TYR A 121 31.32 20.18 -18.29
C TYR A 121 31.29 21.57 -18.94
N PHE A 122 30.57 22.53 -18.33
CA PHE A 122 30.49 23.90 -18.82
C PHE A 122 31.83 24.62 -18.78
N GLU A 123 32.65 24.38 -17.75
CA GLU A 123 33.98 24.98 -17.63
C GLU A 123 34.91 24.47 -18.73
N LYS A 124 34.99 23.16 -18.94
CA LYS A 124 35.80 22.57 -20.03
C LYS A 124 35.34 23.07 -21.40
N TYR A 125 34.04 23.10 -21.63
CA TYR A 125 33.49 23.60 -22.90
C TYR A 125 33.84 25.08 -23.12
N ALA A 126 33.78 25.91 -22.08
CA ALA A 126 34.13 27.32 -22.18
C ALA A 126 35.64 27.53 -22.43
N GLU A 127 36.50 26.75 -21.78
CA GLU A 127 37.96 26.79 -21.98
C GLU A 127 38.36 26.36 -23.40
N GLU A 128 37.82 25.24 -23.89
CA GLU A 128 38.13 24.69 -25.21
C GLU A 128 37.69 25.59 -26.37
N ASN A 129 36.58 26.32 -26.18
CA ASN A 129 35.99 27.18 -27.22
C ASN A 129 36.32 28.67 -27.01
N HIS A 130 37.12 29.02 -26.01
CA HIS A 130 37.46 30.39 -25.63
C HIS A 130 36.24 31.30 -25.38
N TYR A 131 35.19 30.75 -24.78
CA TYR A 131 34.01 31.53 -24.39
C TYR A 131 34.30 32.41 -23.17
N VAL A 132 33.77 33.63 -23.19
CA VAL A 132 33.81 34.54 -22.03
C VAL A 132 32.72 34.12 -21.04
N LYS A 133 33.09 33.91 -19.79
CA LYS A 133 32.16 33.62 -18.67
C LYS A 133 31.41 34.91 -18.30
N ASP A 134 30.42 35.27 -19.10
CA ASP A 134 29.54 36.42 -18.89
C ASP A 134 28.28 36.03 -18.07
N ASP A 135 27.36 36.99 -17.87
CA ASP A 135 26.11 36.72 -17.16
C ASP A 135 25.25 35.67 -17.88
N THR A 136 25.29 35.64 -19.22
CA THR A 136 24.58 34.66 -20.06
C THR A 136 25.08 33.23 -19.81
N TYR A 137 26.39 33.05 -19.63
CA TYR A 137 26.98 31.76 -19.27
C TYR A 137 26.47 31.26 -17.92
N ASN A 138 26.49 32.13 -16.90
CA ASN A 138 26.03 31.76 -15.55
C ASN A 138 24.54 31.42 -15.53
N GLU A 139 23.72 32.17 -16.28
CA GLU A 139 22.29 31.91 -16.39
C GLU A 139 22.01 30.54 -17.03
N LYS A 140 22.70 30.21 -18.14
CA LYS A 140 22.57 28.90 -18.79
C LYS A 140 23.08 27.74 -17.95
N LEU A 141 24.18 27.95 -17.22
CA LEU A 141 24.71 26.96 -16.28
C LEU A 141 23.67 26.65 -15.21
N GLN A 142 23.13 27.68 -14.55
CA GLN A 142 22.11 27.51 -13.53
C GLN A 142 20.82 26.88 -14.07
N GLU A 143 20.35 27.32 -15.24
CA GLU A 143 19.16 26.74 -15.88
C GLU A 143 19.36 25.24 -16.19
N THR A 144 20.58 24.85 -16.58
CA THR A 144 20.91 23.45 -16.87
C THR A 144 20.95 22.60 -15.60
N ILE A 145 21.50 23.14 -14.52
CA ILE A 145 21.50 22.53 -13.18
C ILE A 145 20.06 22.35 -12.71
N ASP A 146 19.29 23.44 -12.64
CA ASP A 146 17.91 23.45 -12.14
C ASP A 146 17.02 22.48 -12.94
N ASN A 147 17.18 22.43 -14.27
CA ASN A 147 16.44 21.48 -15.11
C ASN A 147 16.86 20.03 -14.86
N GLY A 148 18.15 19.75 -14.69
CA GLY A 148 18.67 18.41 -14.38
C GLY A 148 18.14 17.91 -13.05
N GLU A 149 18.26 18.73 -12.00
CA GLU A 149 17.73 18.44 -10.66
C GLU A 149 16.23 18.20 -10.70
N LYS A 150 15.47 19.06 -11.39
CA LYS A 150 14.02 18.92 -11.52
C LYS A 150 13.64 17.62 -12.22
N ILE A 151 14.32 17.25 -13.30
CA ILE A 151 14.04 16.01 -14.04
C ILE A 151 14.28 14.78 -13.14
N ILE A 152 15.39 14.76 -12.39
CA ILE A 152 15.74 13.66 -11.48
C ILE A 152 14.80 13.63 -10.27
N SER A 153 14.49 14.79 -9.71
CA SER A 153 13.53 14.94 -8.62
C SER A 153 12.13 14.45 -9.03
N ASP A 154 11.64 14.84 -10.21
CA ASP A 154 10.35 14.39 -10.72
C ASP A 154 10.33 12.87 -10.96
N ALA A 155 11.43 12.28 -11.44
CA ALA A 155 11.53 10.85 -11.69
C ALA A 155 11.63 9.99 -10.40
N THR A 156 12.19 10.55 -9.33
CA THR A 156 12.26 9.90 -8.00
C THR A 156 10.98 10.10 -7.18
N ASP A 157 10.08 11.00 -7.57
CA ASP A 157 8.77 11.18 -6.92
C ASP A 157 7.75 10.15 -7.44
N LEU A 158 7.92 8.89 -7.03
CA LEU A 158 7.09 7.76 -7.48
C LEU A 158 5.57 7.96 -7.28
N LEU A 159 5.16 8.75 -6.29
CA LEU A 159 3.75 8.99 -5.99
C LEU A 159 3.27 10.35 -6.47
N ARG A 160 4.13 11.18 -7.09
CA ARG A 160 3.86 12.58 -7.44
C ARG A 160 3.20 13.33 -6.28
N LYS A 161 3.94 13.44 -5.18
CA LYS A 161 3.51 14.14 -3.96
C LYS A 161 2.89 15.50 -4.25
N ASP A 162 3.52 16.31 -5.10
CA ASP A 162 3.02 17.63 -5.45
C ASP A 162 1.69 17.60 -6.20
N THR A 163 1.49 16.58 -7.05
CA THR A 163 0.22 16.40 -7.76
C THR A 163 -0.87 15.95 -6.79
N LEU A 164 -0.55 15.02 -5.88
CA LEU A 164 -1.47 14.55 -4.84
C LEU A 164 -1.85 15.67 -3.86
N GLN A 165 -0.90 16.54 -3.52
CA GLN A 165 -1.13 17.70 -2.66
C GLN A 165 -2.03 18.73 -3.34
N LYS A 166 -1.72 19.12 -4.58
CA LYS A 166 -2.52 20.08 -5.37
C LYS A 166 -3.94 19.59 -5.61
N ALA A 167 -4.13 18.28 -5.80
CA ALA A 167 -5.45 17.67 -5.96
C ALA A 167 -6.18 17.41 -4.61
N GLY A 168 -5.59 17.79 -3.48
CA GLY A 168 -6.19 17.64 -2.15
C GLY A 168 -6.31 16.19 -1.67
N TYR A 169 -5.61 15.23 -2.31
CA TYR A 169 -5.66 13.83 -1.92
C TYR A 169 -4.89 13.56 -0.63
N LEU A 170 -3.84 14.31 -0.31
CA LEU A 170 -3.11 14.14 0.96
C LEU A 170 -4.02 14.36 2.18
N SER A 171 -4.85 15.41 2.16
CA SER A 171 -5.81 15.65 3.26
C SER A 171 -6.89 14.58 3.34
N LYS A 172 -7.27 13.96 2.21
CA LYS A 172 -8.15 12.78 2.19
C LYS A 172 -7.44 11.54 2.73
N LEU A 173 -6.15 11.39 2.45
CA LEU A 173 -5.32 10.28 2.91
C LEU A 173 -5.12 10.34 4.42
N GLU A 174 -4.89 11.52 4.98
CA GLU A 174 -4.86 11.74 6.44
C GLU A 174 -6.20 11.45 7.10
N LYS A 175 -7.32 11.93 6.50
CA LYS A 175 -8.66 11.59 7.00
C LYS A 175 -8.92 10.10 6.95
N LEU A 176 -8.50 9.43 5.87
CA LEU A 176 -8.63 7.98 5.72
C LEU A 176 -7.74 7.23 6.72
N ARG A 177 -6.53 7.74 7.00
CA ARG A 177 -5.61 7.21 8.00
C ARG A 177 -6.25 7.24 9.40
N THR A 178 -6.78 8.39 9.80
CA THR A 178 -7.50 8.53 11.08
C THR A 178 -8.76 7.66 11.13
N LEU A 179 -9.51 7.60 10.03
CA LEU A 179 -10.73 6.79 9.94
C LEU A 179 -10.43 5.28 10.03
N THR A 180 -9.39 4.80 9.36
CA THR A 180 -8.99 3.38 9.39
C THR A 180 -8.46 2.97 10.74
N PHE A 181 -7.72 3.84 11.44
CA PHE A 181 -7.26 3.61 12.80
C PHE A 181 -8.44 3.56 13.80
N ALA A 182 -9.33 4.55 13.76
CA ALA A 182 -10.54 4.56 14.59
C ALA A 182 -11.46 3.37 14.29
N GLY A 183 -11.62 3.04 13.01
CA GLY A 183 -12.39 1.89 12.54
C GLY A 183 -11.83 0.55 13.01
N ALA A 184 -10.50 0.37 12.99
CA ALA A 184 -9.85 -0.81 13.54
C ALA A 184 -10.12 -0.97 15.04
N GLY A 185 -10.03 0.12 15.80
CA GLY A 185 -10.32 0.11 17.24
C GLY A 185 -11.76 -0.32 17.54
N VAL A 186 -12.74 0.29 16.87
CA VAL A 186 -14.16 -0.04 17.06
C VAL A 186 -14.47 -1.46 16.61
N CYS A 187 -14.01 -1.89 15.43
CA CYS A 187 -14.24 -3.25 14.93
C CYS A 187 -13.51 -4.30 15.78
N GLY A 188 -12.33 -3.97 16.33
CA GLY A 188 -11.56 -4.82 17.23
C GLY A 188 -12.27 -5.04 18.57
N VAL A 189 -12.72 -3.96 19.21
CA VAL A 189 -13.48 -4.07 20.46
C VAL A 189 -14.81 -4.80 20.23
N LEU A 190 -15.50 -4.50 19.12
CA LEU A 190 -16.75 -5.17 18.75
C LEU A 190 -16.56 -6.67 18.49
N THR A 191 -15.51 -7.07 17.79
CA THR A 191 -15.20 -8.51 17.58
C THR A 191 -14.97 -9.22 18.91
N VAL A 192 -14.15 -8.66 19.81
CA VAL A 192 -13.89 -9.26 21.13
C VAL A 192 -15.19 -9.36 21.96
N LEU A 193 -15.99 -8.30 21.98
CA LEU A 193 -17.28 -8.28 22.68
C LEU A 193 -18.25 -9.34 22.13
N LEU A 194 -18.34 -9.47 20.80
CA LEU A 194 -19.18 -10.48 20.16
C LEU A 194 -18.71 -11.90 20.46
N LEU A 195 -17.40 -12.15 20.49
CA LEU A 195 -16.85 -13.46 20.89
C LEU A 195 -17.21 -13.82 22.33
N VAL A 196 -17.13 -12.84 23.25
CA VAL A 196 -17.50 -13.02 24.67
C VAL A 196 -19.00 -13.24 24.83
N LEU A 197 -19.85 -12.50 24.10
CA LEU A 197 -21.31 -12.61 24.15
C LEU A 197 -21.83 -13.89 23.51
N LEU A 198 -21.24 -14.33 22.39
CA LEU A 198 -21.65 -15.54 21.70
C LEU A 198 -21.35 -16.78 22.54
N ARG A 199 -20.16 -16.83 23.21
CA ARG A 199 -19.64 -17.86 24.13
C ARG A 199 -19.74 -19.33 23.67
N ASN A 200 -20.36 -19.57 22.53
CA ASN A 200 -20.69 -20.86 21.93
C ASN A 200 -19.85 -21.02 20.66
N SER A 201 -19.02 -22.06 20.66
CA SER A 201 -18.09 -22.36 19.57
C SER A 201 -18.77 -22.60 18.22
N TYR A 202 -20.06 -22.97 18.20
CA TYR A 202 -20.81 -23.16 16.96
C TYR A 202 -21.04 -21.85 16.21
N TRP A 203 -21.58 -20.83 16.89
CA TRP A 203 -21.90 -19.54 16.29
C TRP A 203 -20.64 -18.73 15.95
N ILE A 204 -19.58 -18.89 16.75
CA ILE A 204 -18.26 -18.34 16.44
C ILE A 204 -17.71 -19.03 15.18
N GLY A 205 -17.82 -20.36 15.09
CA GLY A 205 -17.38 -21.13 13.92
C GLY A 205 -18.11 -20.75 12.64
N THR A 206 -19.44 -20.58 12.67
CA THR A 206 -20.23 -20.14 11.50
C THR A 206 -19.87 -18.72 11.07
N GLY A 207 -19.64 -17.81 12.01
CA GLY A 207 -19.23 -16.43 11.70
C GLY A 207 -17.80 -16.36 11.13
N CYS A 208 -16.84 -17.11 11.69
CA CYS A 208 -15.48 -17.20 11.15
C CYS A 208 -15.48 -17.82 9.74
N PHE A 209 -16.28 -18.87 9.53
CA PHE A 209 -16.43 -19.49 8.22
C PHE A 209 -17.03 -18.53 7.19
N GLY A 210 -18.12 -17.84 7.55
CA GLY A 210 -18.77 -16.86 6.67
C GLY A 210 -17.84 -15.69 6.29
N ALA A 211 -17.13 -15.13 7.27
CA ALA A 211 -16.16 -14.06 7.02
C ALA A 211 -15.00 -14.54 6.14
N GLY A 212 -14.43 -15.70 6.45
CA GLY A 212 -13.35 -16.28 5.66
C GLY A 212 -13.76 -16.60 4.22
N ALA A 213 -14.98 -17.11 4.01
CA ALA A 213 -15.53 -17.37 2.67
C ALA A 213 -15.66 -16.08 1.87
N LEU A 214 -16.24 -15.03 2.45
CA LEU A 214 -16.41 -13.74 1.80
C LEU A 214 -15.07 -13.09 1.43
N LEU A 215 -14.09 -13.12 2.34
CA LEU A 215 -12.75 -12.58 2.09
C LEU A 215 -12.04 -13.35 0.97
N THR A 216 -12.11 -14.68 0.98
CA THR A 216 -11.46 -15.53 -0.01
C THR A 216 -12.09 -15.36 -1.39
N VAL A 217 -13.43 -15.33 -1.48
CA VAL A 217 -14.14 -15.10 -2.74
C VAL A 217 -13.87 -13.70 -3.28
N GLY A 218 -13.94 -12.67 -2.43
CA GLY A 218 -13.65 -11.29 -2.84
C GLY A 218 -12.24 -11.12 -3.38
N ALA A 219 -11.24 -11.65 -2.66
CA ALA A 219 -9.85 -11.61 -3.13
C ALA A 219 -9.64 -12.45 -4.41
N GLY A 220 -10.28 -13.63 -4.51
CA GLY A 220 -10.22 -14.48 -5.70
C GLY A 220 -10.79 -13.80 -6.96
N VAL A 221 -11.89 -13.05 -6.82
CA VAL A 221 -12.46 -12.26 -7.93
C VAL A 221 -11.50 -11.16 -8.36
N VAL A 222 -10.84 -10.46 -7.44
CA VAL A 222 -9.85 -9.43 -7.76
C VAL A 222 -8.68 -10.01 -8.56
N PHE A 223 -8.18 -11.18 -8.16
CA PHE A 223 -7.15 -11.89 -8.92
C PHE A 223 -7.63 -12.36 -10.30
N GLY A 224 -8.83 -12.95 -10.38
CA GLY A 224 -9.37 -13.52 -11.62
C GLY A 224 -9.79 -12.47 -12.66
N THR A 225 -10.16 -11.27 -12.23
CA THR A 225 -10.60 -10.18 -13.13
C THR A 225 -9.44 -9.35 -13.69
N GLY A 226 -8.24 -9.48 -13.13
CA GLY A 226 -7.05 -8.75 -13.57
C GLY A 226 -7.16 -7.23 -13.42
N VAL A 227 -8.06 -6.73 -12.55
CA VAL A 227 -8.28 -5.29 -12.33
C VAL A 227 -6.98 -4.56 -11.97
N ILE A 228 -6.09 -5.22 -11.24
CA ILE A 228 -4.77 -4.68 -10.85
C ILE A 228 -3.89 -4.41 -12.08
N HIS A 229 -3.99 -5.22 -13.14
CA HIS A 229 -3.18 -5.03 -14.35
C HIS A 229 -3.76 -4.00 -15.33
N ARG A 230 -5.02 -3.57 -15.13
CA ARG A 230 -5.68 -2.57 -15.99
C ARG A 230 -5.28 -1.13 -15.69
N PHE A 231 -4.50 -0.88 -14.64
CA PHE A 231 -3.99 0.46 -14.35
C PHE A 231 -2.93 0.86 -15.38
N VAL A 232 -3.26 1.80 -16.27
CA VAL A 232 -2.30 2.38 -17.20
C VAL A 232 -1.60 3.53 -16.49
N LEU A 233 -0.41 3.26 -15.93
CA LEU A 233 0.48 4.27 -15.38
C LEU A 233 1.64 4.50 -16.36
N LYS A 234 1.95 5.76 -16.64
CA LYS A 234 2.95 6.15 -17.66
C LYS A 234 4.38 5.76 -17.29
N GLU A 235 4.67 5.61 -16.00
CA GLU A 235 6.02 5.31 -15.50
C GLU A 235 6.09 3.85 -15.00
N ALA A 236 7.06 3.09 -15.53
CA ALA A 236 7.21 1.66 -15.24
C ALA A 236 7.54 1.36 -13.77
N ALA A 237 8.32 2.23 -13.13
CA ALA A 237 8.63 2.13 -11.71
C ALA A 237 7.35 2.31 -10.86
N VAL A 238 6.57 3.36 -11.14
CA VAL A 238 5.31 3.64 -10.45
C VAL A 238 4.29 2.52 -10.66
N TYR A 239 4.14 2.03 -11.89
CA TYR A 239 3.28 0.89 -12.18
C TYR A 239 3.65 -0.35 -11.36
N ALA A 240 4.94 -0.70 -11.35
CA ALA A 240 5.41 -1.90 -10.67
C ALA A 240 5.22 -1.83 -9.15
N VAL A 241 5.50 -0.68 -8.54
CA VAL A 241 5.32 -0.47 -7.09
C VAL A 241 3.84 -0.48 -6.71
N VAL A 242 2.97 0.21 -7.46
CA VAL A 242 1.53 0.26 -7.18
C VAL A 242 0.89 -1.11 -7.36
N THR A 243 1.14 -1.77 -8.50
CA THR A 243 0.56 -3.11 -8.76
C THR A 243 1.13 -4.17 -7.82
N GLY A 244 2.42 -4.10 -7.48
CA GLY A 244 3.05 -4.95 -6.48
C GLY A 244 2.41 -4.80 -5.10
N THR A 245 2.17 -3.56 -4.68
CA THR A 245 1.50 -3.26 -3.40
C THR A 245 0.06 -3.77 -3.40
N MET A 246 -0.74 -3.49 -4.43
CA MET A 246 -2.12 -3.98 -4.54
C MET A 246 -2.20 -5.51 -4.55
N THR A 247 -1.26 -6.17 -5.23
CA THR A 247 -1.15 -7.63 -5.26
C THR A 247 -0.83 -8.17 -3.86
N ALA A 248 0.18 -7.62 -3.18
CA ALA A 248 0.56 -8.04 -1.83
C ALA A 248 -0.60 -7.88 -0.83
N LEU A 249 -1.37 -6.79 -0.93
CA LEU A 249 -2.54 -6.56 -0.08
C LEU A 249 -3.65 -7.58 -0.35
N THR A 250 -3.94 -7.84 -1.63
CA THR A 250 -4.96 -8.82 -2.02
C THR A 250 -4.56 -10.23 -1.57
N THR A 251 -3.26 -10.55 -1.64
CA THR A 251 -2.72 -11.81 -1.09
C THR A 251 -2.85 -11.87 0.43
N ALA A 252 -2.56 -10.79 1.16
CA ALA A 252 -2.72 -10.76 2.61
C ALA A 252 -4.18 -10.98 3.04
N VAL A 253 -5.13 -10.35 2.32
CA VAL A 253 -6.57 -10.54 2.51
C VAL A 253 -6.99 -11.99 2.21
N LEU A 254 -6.47 -12.58 1.13
CA LEU A 254 -6.72 -13.98 0.77
C LEU A 254 -6.21 -14.93 1.86
N VAL A 255 -4.97 -14.76 2.33
CA VAL A 255 -4.37 -15.59 3.38
C VAL A 255 -5.17 -15.47 4.68
N ALA A 256 -5.54 -14.25 5.09
CA ALA A 256 -6.40 -14.04 6.25
C ALA A 256 -7.76 -14.74 6.09
N GLY A 257 -8.36 -14.68 4.90
CA GLY A 257 -9.60 -15.39 4.57
C GLY A 257 -9.47 -16.91 4.71
N ILE A 258 -8.39 -17.50 4.19
CA ILE A 258 -8.12 -18.95 4.27
C ILE A 258 -7.90 -19.38 5.73
N VAL A 259 -7.15 -18.60 6.52
CA VAL A 259 -6.93 -18.90 7.95
C VAL A 259 -8.25 -18.85 8.72
N LEU A 260 -9.09 -17.83 8.48
CA LEU A 260 -10.41 -17.73 9.11
C LEU A 260 -11.35 -18.88 8.71
N LEU A 261 -11.31 -19.30 7.45
CA LEU A 261 -12.02 -20.50 6.98
C LEU A 261 -11.56 -21.74 7.73
N ALA A 262 -10.25 -21.97 7.83
CA ALA A 262 -9.70 -23.12 8.52
C ALA A 262 -10.10 -23.16 10.01
N ILE A 263 -10.04 -22.01 10.69
CA ILE A 263 -10.49 -21.86 12.08
C ILE A 263 -12.00 -22.17 12.19
N GLY A 264 -12.81 -21.61 11.29
CA GLY A 264 -14.25 -21.87 11.24
C GLY A 264 -14.56 -23.36 11.11
N VAL A 265 -13.91 -24.05 10.17
CA VAL A 265 -14.07 -25.49 9.95
C VAL A 265 -13.65 -26.30 11.19
N VAL A 266 -12.50 -26.00 11.79
CA VAL A 266 -12.01 -26.70 12.99
C VAL A 266 -12.99 -26.57 14.16
N LEU A 267 -13.55 -25.37 14.37
CA LEU A 267 -14.52 -25.13 15.44
C LEU A 267 -15.84 -25.88 15.21
N LEU A 268 -16.31 -25.95 13.96
CA LEU A 268 -17.50 -26.71 13.59
C LEU A 268 -17.27 -28.22 13.77
N VAL A 269 -16.15 -28.76 13.26
CA VAL A 269 -15.81 -30.19 13.38
C VAL A 269 -15.62 -30.61 14.84
N ARG A 270 -14.97 -29.79 15.67
CA ARG A 270 -14.82 -30.04 17.11
C ARG A 270 -16.17 -30.11 17.83
N ARG A 271 -17.18 -29.37 17.36
CA ARG A 271 -18.52 -29.46 17.94
C ARG A 271 -19.24 -30.72 17.48
N VAL A 272 -19.18 -31.06 16.19
CA VAL A 272 -19.76 -32.31 15.66
C VAL A 272 -19.18 -33.52 16.38
N ARG A 273 -17.86 -33.57 16.59
CA ARG A 273 -17.21 -34.64 17.37
C ARG A 273 -17.64 -34.67 18.84
N ARG A 274 -17.82 -33.52 19.49
CA ARG A 274 -18.32 -33.46 20.89
C ARG A 274 -19.77 -33.91 21.01
N VAL A 275 -20.61 -33.61 20.01
CA VAL A 275 -22.00 -34.09 19.96
C VAL A 275 -22.04 -35.60 19.67
N ALA A 276 -21.14 -36.11 18.82
CA ALA A 276 -21.05 -37.54 18.53
C ALA A 276 -20.47 -38.39 19.68
N ALA A 277 -19.61 -37.79 20.53
CA ALA A 277 -18.99 -38.47 21.66
C ALA A 277 -19.89 -38.56 22.91
N ASP A 278 -20.98 -37.79 22.97
CA ASP A 278 -21.90 -37.76 24.11
C ASP A 278 -23.36 -37.78 23.58
N PRO A 279 -23.93 -38.97 23.28
CA PRO A 279 -25.23 -39.12 22.61
C PRO A 279 -26.42 -38.94 23.56
N THR A 280 -26.25 -38.21 24.67
CA THR A 280 -27.38 -37.85 25.53
C THR A 280 -28.15 -36.68 24.88
N PRO A 281 -29.47 -36.79 24.70
CA PRO A 281 -30.24 -35.78 24.00
C PRO A 281 -30.48 -34.59 24.93
N GLN A 282 -29.49 -33.69 25.04
CA GLN A 282 -29.78 -32.33 25.47
C GLN A 282 -30.10 -31.48 24.23
N PHE A 283 -31.20 -31.86 23.56
CA PHE A 283 -32.10 -30.88 22.99
C PHE A 283 -32.67 -30.07 24.16
N GLN A 284 -31.92 -29.08 24.62
CA GLN A 284 -32.52 -27.93 25.28
C GLN A 284 -32.30 -26.73 24.38
N LEU A 285 -33.36 -26.51 23.60
CA LEU A 285 -33.72 -25.31 22.84
C LEU A 285 -33.60 -24.04 23.69
#